data_AF-A0A3D5UV01-F1
#
_entry.id   AF-A0A3D5UV01-F1
#
_cell.length_a   1.000
_cell.length_b   1.000
_cell.length_c   1.000
_cell.angle_alpha   90.00
_cell.angle_beta   90.00
_cell.angle_gamma   90.00
#
_symmetry.space_group_name_H-M   'P 1'
#
loop_
_entity.id
_entity.type
_entity.pdbx_description
1 polymer ?
#
loop_
_entity_poly.entity_id
_entity_poly.type
_entity_poly.pdbx_seq_one_letter_code
_entity_poly.pdbx_strand_id
1 'polypeptide(L)'
;MRQNNWTWAALLLLGAAALLLLLMNRFPGALDSENARMRLVYGVLLLALVGTSVIMGWRERAGVALKQALAWVAIGLVLVIGYSYRDVFSDVGSRLRSELAPSAPVTSEPGTAYLSRDMTGHFHADALVNGTHVRFMVDTGASDVALSTADAERIGIDLSTLRYTIPYNTANGVIHAAAITLKEVKVGGIALRDVDASVSRGGLDRSLLGMSFLGRLDSFEVRGERLMLRY
;
A
#
# COMPACT_ATOMS: atom_id res chain seq x y z
N MET A 1 -31.37 -54.87 5.66
CA MET A 1 -32.02 -53.70 5.03
C MET A 1 -30.94 -52.84 4.37
N ARG A 2 -30.93 -52.73 3.03
CA ARG A 2 -29.96 -51.89 2.29
C ARG A 2 -30.25 -50.42 2.61
N GLN A 3 -29.38 -49.77 3.38
CA GLN A 3 -29.48 -48.33 3.63
C GLN A 3 -29.14 -47.57 2.34
N ASN A 4 -30.05 -46.69 1.93
CA ASN A 4 -30.01 -45.98 0.65
C ASN A 4 -29.15 -44.72 0.78
N ASN A 5 -27.85 -44.84 0.57
CA ASN A 5 -26.87 -43.75 0.68
C ASN A 5 -27.10 -42.60 -0.33
N TRP A 6 -27.92 -42.84 -1.35
CA TRP A 6 -28.24 -41.89 -2.41
C TRP A 6 -29.09 -40.72 -1.95
N THR A 7 -29.93 -40.88 -0.92
CA THR A 7 -30.82 -39.81 -0.44
C THR A 7 -30.04 -38.69 0.25
N TRP A 8 -29.03 -39.03 1.04
CA TRP A 8 -28.21 -38.05 1.74
C TRP A 8 -27.28 -37.28 0.80
N ALA A 9 -26.70 -37.98 -0.20
CA ALA A 9 -25.95 -37.32 -1.26
C ALA A 9 -26.83 -36.37 -2.08
N ALA A 10 -28.07 -36.78 -2.39
CA ALA A 10 -29.04 -35.94 -3.10
C ALA A 10 -29.43 -34.70 -2.28
N LEU A 11 -29.65 -34.83 -0.96
CA LEU A 11 -30.00 -33.71 -0.09
C LEU A 11 -28.85 -32.69 0.06
N LEU A 12 -27.60 -33.15 0.12
CA LEU A 12 -26.43 -32.27 0.20
C LEU A 12 -26.20 -31.51 -1.12
N LEU A 13 -26.35 -32.20 -2.25
CA LEU A 13 -26.32 -31.57 -3.58
C LEU A 13 -27.43 -30.52 -3.73
N LEU A 14 -28.65 -30.83 -3.27
CA LEU A 14 -29.77 -29.89 -3.26
C LEU A 14 -29.49 -28.68 -2.37
N GLY A 15 -28.94 -28.89 -1.17
CA GLY A 15 -28.58 -27.81 -0.25
C GLY A 15 -27.47 -26.90 -0.79
N ALA A 16 -26.43 -27.49 -1.40
CA ALA A 16 -25.36 -26.75 -2.05
C ALA A 16 -25.88 -25.94 -3.25
N ALA A 17 -26.75 -26.53 -4.08
CA ALA A 17 -27.38 -25.85 -5.20
C ALA A 17 -28.28 -24.69 -4.72
N ALA A 18 -29.09 -24.90 -3.69
CA ALA A 18 -29.95 -23.86 -3.12
C ALA A 18 -29.14 -22.69 -2.52
N LEU A 19 -28.04 -23.00 -1.81
CA LEU A 19 -27.13 -21.98 -1.27
C LEU A 19 -26.46 -21.17 -2.38
N LEU A 20 -26.05 -21.84 -3.46
CA LEU A 20 -25.40 -21.21 -4.61
C LEU A 20 -26.38 -20.27 -5.34
N LEU A 21 -27.63 -20.71 -5.54
CA LEU A 21 -28.70 -19.88 -6.09
C LEU A 21 -29.01 -18.66 -5.20
N LEU A 22 -29.02 -18.85 -3.87
CA LEU A 22 -29.27 -17.76 -2.92
C LEU A 22 -28.14 -16.71 -2.99
N LEU A 23 -26.88 -17.16 -3.03
CA LEU A 23 -25.72 -16.28 -3.17
C LEU A 23 -25.70 -15.53 -4.51
N MET A 24 -26.03 -16.21 -5.61
CA MET A 24 -26.14 -15.58 -6.93
C MET A 24 -27.24 -14.50 -6.95
N ASN A 25 -28.38 -14.75 -6.30
CA ASN A 25 -29.46 -13.78 -6.21
C ASN A 25 -29.11 -12.59 -5.29
N ARG A 26 -28.31 -12.82 -4.23
CA ARG A 26 -27.93 -11.79 -3.26
C ARG A 26 -26.84 -10.85 -3.78
N PHE A 27 -25.97 -11.33 -4.67
CA PHE A 27 -24.85 -10.57 -5.23
C PHE A 27 -24.89 -10.55 -6.76
N PRO A 28 -25.86 -9.83 -7.37
CA PRO A 28 -25.91 -9.65 -8.81
C PRO A 28 -24.65 -8.89 -9.27
N GLY A 29 -23.87 -9.47 -10.18
CA GLY A 29 -22.60 -8.94 -10.67
C GLY A 29 -21.36 -9.71 -10.22
N ALA A 30 -21.48 -10.62 -9.26
CA ALA A 30 -20.36 -11.44 -8.77
C ALA A 30 -19.77 -12.39 -9.84
N LEU A 31 -20.46 -12.60 -10.97
CA LEU A 31 -20.09 -13.50 -12.06
C LEU A 31 -19.91 -12.80 -13.41
N ASP A 32 -19.86 -11.46 -13.42
CA ASP A 32 -19.78 -10.69 -14.66
C ASP A 32 -18.40 -10.86 -15.33
N SER A 33 -17.36 -11.11 -14.54
CA SER A 33 -16.02 -11.38 -15.05
C SER A 33 -15.79 -12.87 -15.31
N GLU A 34 -15.13 -13.18 -16.43
CA GLU A 34 -14.76 -14.55 -16.80
C GLU A 34 -13.91 -15.24 -15.72
N ASN A 35 -13.01 -14.48 -15.09
CA ASN A 35 -12.20 -14.94 -13.97
C ASN A 35 -13.04 -15.31 -12.74
N ALA A 36 -14.11 -14.57 -12.44
CA ALA A 36 -14.98 -14.89 -11.32
C ALA A 36 -15.81 -16.16 -11.60
N ARG A 37 -16.29 -16.33 -12.84
CA ARG A 37 -16.96 -17.58 -13.27
C ARG A 37 -16.03 -18.79 -13.13
N MET A 38 -14.78 -18.65 -13.56
CA MET A 38 -13.81 -19.75 -13.51
C MET A 38 -13.42 -20.11 -12.08
N ARG A 39 -13.24 -19.12 -11.19
CA ARG A 39 -13.02 -19.36 -9.75
C ARG A 39 -14.20 -20.07 -9.08
N LEU A 40 -15.43 -19.73 -9.45
CA LEU A 40 -16.63 -20.40 -8.93
C LEU A 40 -16.67 -21.87 -9.37
N VAL A 41 -16.38 -22.16 -10.65
CA VAL A 41 -16.32 -23.54 -11.16
C VAL A 41 -15.28 -24.35 -10.40
N TYR A 42 -14.07 -23.83 -10.21
CA TYR A 42 -13.04 -24.51 -9.42
C TYR A 42 -13.44 -24.72 -7.95
N GLY A 43 -14.07 -23.72 -7.32
CA GLY A 43 -14.56 -23.83 -5.94
C GLY A 43 -15.64 -24.90 -5.77
N VAL A 44 -16.58 -24.98 -6.71
CA VAL A 44 -17.66 -25.98 -6.68
C VAL A 44 -17.11 -27.39 -6.90
N LEU A 45 -16.18 -27.57 -7.85
CA LEU A 45 -15.53 -28.86 -8.09
C LEU A 45 -14.73 -29.33 -6.88
N LEU A 46 -14.04 -28.42 -6.19
CA LEU A 46 -13.26 -28.73 -5.00
C LEU A 46 -14.17 -29.07 -3.81
N LEU A 47 -15.28 -28.36 -3.62
CA LEU A 47 -16.29 -28.70 -2.61
C LEU A 47 -16.96 -30.05 -2.88
N ALA A 48 -17.24 -30.37 -4.14
CA ALA A 48 -17.78 -31.67 -4.53
C ALA A 48 -16.78 -32.81 -4.25
N LEU A 49 -15.50 -32.60 -4.59
CA LEU A 49 -14.43 -33.57 -4.33
C LEU A 49 -14.25 -33.83 -2.82
N VAL A 50 -14.14 -32.76 -2.03
CA VAL A 50 -13.99 -32.84 -0.57
C VAL A 50 -15.24 -33.43 0.07
N GLY A 51 -16.44 -32.99 -0.33
CA GLY A 51 -17.70 -33.51 0.17
C GLY A 51 -17.86 -35.01 -0.07
N THR A 52 -17.47 -35.49 -1.27
CA THR A 52 -17.53 -36.91 -1.61
C THR A 52 -16.52 -37.73 -0.81
N SER A 53 -15.31 -37.22 -0.59
CA SER A 53 -14.27 -37.86 0.25
C SER A 53 -14.69 -37.97 1.72
N VAL A 54 -15.34 -36.94 2.25
CA VAL A 54 -15.86 -36.90 3.61
C VAL A 54 -16.98 -37.92 3.80
N ILE A 55 -17.96 -37.99 2.90
CA ILE A 55 -19.10 -38.93 2.99
C ILE A 55 -18.64 -40.39 2.94
N MET A 56 -17.60 -40.72 2.15
CA MET A 56 -17.07 -42.08 2.08
C MET A 56 -16.26 -42.50 3.32
N GLY A 57 -15.71 -41.54 4.08
CA GLY A 57 -14.93 -41.81 5.31
C GLY A 57 -15.76 -41.96 6.59
N TRP A 58 -17.08 -41.76 6.55
CA TRP A 58 -17.92 -41.54 7.73
C TRP A 58 -18.31 -42.75 8.57
N ARG A 59 -17.85 -43.98 8.24
CA ARG A 59 -18.33 -45.18 8.96
C ARG A 59 -17.40 -45.78 10.01
N GLU A 60 -16.12 -45.42 10.08
CA GLU A 60 -15.20 -46.15 10.99
C GLU A 60 -14.61 -45.31 12.13
N ARG A 61 -14.59 -43.98 12.04
CA ARG A 61 -13.93 -43.13 13.05
C ARG A 61 -14.60 -41.78 13.24
N ALA A 62 -15.86 -41.76 13.68
CA ALA A 62 -16.62 -40.53 13.92
C ALA A 62 -15.87 -39.51 14.80
N GLY A 63 -15.11 -39.98 15.81
CA GLY A 63 -14.28 -39.11 16.65
C GLY A 63 -13.05 -38.52 15.94
N VAL A 64 -12.52 -39.17 14.91
CA VAL A 64 -11.41 -38.64 14.09
C VAL A 64 -11.94 -37.68 13.03
N ALA A 65 -13.12 -37.96 12.46
CA ALA A 65 -13.79 -37.08 11.52
C ALA A 65 -14.16 -35.72 12.15
N LEU A 66 -14.63 -35.71 13.40
CA LEU A 66 -14.91 -34.47 14.13
C LEU A 66 -13.62 -33.66 14.38
N LYS A 67 -12.53 -34.31 14.76
CA LYS A 67 -11.21 -33.66 14.95
C LYS A 67 -10.70 -33.06 13.64
N GLN A 68 -10.89 -33.76 12.51
CA GLN A 68 -10.50 -33.27 11.19
C GLN A 68 -11.37 -32.12 10.71
N ALA A 69 -12.69 -32.17 10.95
CA ALA A 69 -13.58 -31.06 10.65
C ALA A 69 -13.20 -29.80 11.45
N LEU A 70 -12.90 -29.95 12.75
CA LEU A 70 -12.41 -28.85 13.58
C LEU A 70 -11.05 -28.32 13.11
N ALA A 71 -10.14 -29.19 12.66
CA ALA A 71 -8.87 -28.76 12.08
C ALA A 71 -9.06 -27.96 10.79
N TRP A 72 -9.95 -28.38 9.90
CA TRP A 72 -10.26 -27.64 8.67
C TRP A 72 -10.97 -26.31 8.95
N VAL A 73 -11.88 -26.26 9.92
CA VAL A 73 -12.49 -25.00 10.37
C VAL A 73 -11.44 -24.07 10.96
N ALA A 74 -10.50 -24.57 11.77
CA ALA A 74 -9.40 -23.79 12.31
C ALA A 74 -8.46 -23.26 11.21
N ILE A 75 -8.10 -24.09 10.22
CA ILE A 75 -7.31 -23.69 9.05
C ILE A 75 -8.07 -22.63 8.25
N GLY A 76 -9.36 -22.84 7.98
CA GLY A 76 -10.21 -21.87 7.30
C GLY A 76 -10.28 -20.54 8.05
N LEU A 77 -10.41 -20.58 9.37
CA LEU A 77 -10.40 -19.39 10.23
C LEU A 77 -9.05 -18.67 10.17
N VAL A 78 -7.93 -19.39 10.26
CA VAL A 78 -6.58 -18.83 10.12
C VAL A 78 -6.39 -18.20 8.73
N LEU A 79 -6.89 -18.83 7.67
CA LEU A 79 -6.83 -18.28 6.32
C LEU A 79 -7.72 -17.06 6.15
N VAL A 80 -8.92 -17.03 6.73
CA VAL A 80 -9.82 -15.87 6.72
C VAL A 80 -9.21 -14.72 7.51
N ILE A 81 -8.63 -14.99 8.68
CA ILE A 81 -7.89 -13.99 9.47
C ILE A 81 -6.67 -13.51 8.66
N GLY A 82 -5.83 -14.40 8.16
CA GLY A 82 -4.66 -14.07 7.34
C GLY A 82 -5.02 -13.25 6.10
N TYR A 83 -6.14 -13.57 5.44
CA TYR A 83 -6.66 -12.82 4.30
C TYR A 83 -7.26 -11.47 4.73
N SER A 84 -7.94 -11.40 5.88
CA SER A 84 -8.48 -10.15 6.43
C SER A 84 -7.37 -9.18 6.84
N TYR A 85 -6.21 -9.69 7.25
CA TYR A 85 -5.02 -8.92 7.59
C TYR A 85 -3.99 -8.89 6.44
N ARG A 86 -4.36 -9.30 5.22
CA ARG A 86 -3.42 -9.37 4.08
C ARG A 86 -2.73 -8.03 3.79
N ASP A 87 -3.43 -6.93 4.04
CA ASP A 87 -2.94 -5.58 3.81
C ASP A 87 -1.88 -5.17 4.86
N VAL A 88 -1.94 -5.75 6.07
CA VAL A 88 -0.92 -5.57 7.14
C VAL A 88 0.33 -6.40 6.84
N PHE A 89 0.18 -7.62 6.30
CA PHE A 89 1.32 -8.47 5.92
C PHE A 89 2.06 -7.99 4.67
N SER A 90 1.39 -7.31 3.74
CA SER A 90 2.07 -6.64 2.61
C SER A 90 3.02 -5.53 3.07
N ASP A 91 2.70 -4.86 4.18
CA ASP A 91 3.54 -3.81 4.76
C ASP A 91 4.74 -4.38 5.55
N VAL A 92 4.61 -5.56 6.15
CA VAL A 92 5.74 -6.23 6.83
C VAL A 92 6.73 -6.79 5.81
N GLY A 93 6.23 -7.37 4.71
CA GLY A 93 7.07 -7.87 3.63
C GLY A 93 7.82 -6.78 2.88
N SER A 94 7.22 -5.58 2.72
CA SER A 94 7.91 -4.42 2.16
C SER A 94 8.95 -3.84 3.12
N ARG A 95 8.69 -3.82 4.43
CA ARG A 95 9.65 -3.38 5.46
C ARG A 95 10.88 -4.29 5.57
N LEU A 96 10.70 -5.62 5.64
CA LEU A 96 11.82 -6.58 5.69
C LEU A 96 12.66 -6.60 4.41
N ARG A 97 12.05 -6.40 3.23
CA ARG A 97 12.77 -6.24 1.96
C ARG A 97 13.51 -4.90 1.87
N SER A 98 12.94 -3.84 2.44
CA SER A 98 13.56 -2.51 2.51
C SER A 98 14.78 -2.49 3.44
N GLU A 99 14.79 -3.35 4.46
CA GLU A 99 15.90 -3.51 5.42
C GLU A 99 17.03 -4.42 4.90
N LEU A 100 16.73 -5.37 4.02
CA LEU A 100 17.72 -6.30 3.44
C LEU A 100 18.21 -5.89 2.03
N ALA A 101 17.52 -5.00 1.34
CA ALA A 101 17.92 -4.49 0.02
C ALA A 101 17.36 -3.05 -0.19
N PRO A 102 18.13 -2.00 0.14
CA PRO A 102 17.70 -0.59 0.07
C PRO A 102 17.47 -0.02 -1.34
N SER A 103 17.30 -0.84 -2.37
CA SER A 103 17.36 -0.38 -3.78
C SER A 103 16.41 -1.08 -4.73
N ALA A 104 15.31 -1.66 -4.26
CA ALA A 104 14.23 -2.09 -5.16
C ALA A 104 13.20 -0.95 -5.29
N PRO A 105 13.10 -0.25 -6.44
CA PRO A 105 12.04 0.69 -6.66
C PRO A 105 10.72 -0.08 -6.60
N VAL A 106 9.78 0.35 -5.77
CA VAL A 106 8.37 0.05 -6.05
C VAL A 106 8.14 0.64 -7.43
N THR A 107 7.99 -0.22 -8.44
CA THR A 107 7.82 0.16 -9.85
C THR A 107 6.72 1.20 -9.94
N SER A 108 7.13 2.46 -9.89
CA SER A 108 6.24 3.57 -10.07
C SER A 108 6.14 3.70 -11.57
N GLU A 109 4.92 3.70 -12.09
CA GLU A 109 4.71 4.00 -13.51
C GLU A 109 5.48 5.28 -13.87
N PRO A 110 6.08 5.38 -15.07
CA PRO A 110 6.78 6.60 -15.47
C PRO A 110 5.91 7.84 -15.23
N GLY A 111 6.46 8.86 -14.58
CA GLY A 111 5.72 10.07 -14.22
C GLY A 111 4.79 9.96 -13.01
N THR A 112 4.74 8.81 -12.32
CA THR A 112 3.92 8.64 -11.11
C THR A 112 4.81 8.38 -9.89
N ALA A 113 4.35 8.81 -8.71
CA ALA A 113 4.93 8.41 -7.43
C ALA A 113 3.83 8.16 -6.39
N TYR A 114 4.01 7.13 -5.57
CA TYR A 114 3.10 6.80 -4.47
C TYR A 114 3.81 6.98 -3.14
N LEU A 115 3.28 7.84 -2.30
CA LEU A 115 3.80 8.14 -0.97
C LEU A 115 2.84 7.58 0.08
N SER A 116 3.40 7.03 1.15
CA SER A 116 2.61 6.49 2.28
C SER A 116 2.61 7.49 3.43
N ARG A 117 1.50 7.56 4.15
CA ARG A 117 1.39 8.34 5.38
C ARG A 117 2.16 7.66 6.51
N ASP A 118 2.86 8.43 7.33
CA ASP A 118 3.50 7.93 8.54
C ASP A 118 2.52 7.87 9.72
N MET A 119 2.99 7.37 10.87
CA MET A 119 2.19 7.28 12.10
C MET A 119 1.84 8.65 12.70
N THR A 120 2.52 9.73 12.29
CA THR A 120 2.26 11.10 12.74
C THR A 120 1.21 11.81 11.87
N GLY A 121 0.78 11.17 10.79
CA GLY A 121 -0.22 11.68 9.88
C GLY A 121 0.34 12.42 8.65
N HIS A 122 1.65 12.50 8.49
CA HIS A 122 2.30 13.24 7.40
C HIS A 122 2.74 12.31 6.28
N PHE A 123 2.71 12.80 5.04
CA PHE A 123 3.28 12.09 3.90
C PHE A 123 4.77 12.43 3.77
N HIS A 124 5.59 11.42 3.48
CA HIS A 124 7.01 11.60 3.24
C HIS A 124 7.39 11.14 1.84
N ALA A 125 8.30 11.88 1.22
CA ALA A 125 8.89 11.57 -0.07
C ALA A 125 10.38 11.30 0.11
N ASP A 126 10.82 10.08 -0.19
CA ASP A 126 12.24 9.79 -0.37
C ASP A 126 12.64 10.21 -1.79
N ALA A 127 13.41 11.28 -1.89
CA ALA A 127 13.78 11.92 -3.13
C ALA A 127 15.28 11.76 -3.42
N LEU A 128 15.66 11.77 -4.70
CA LEU A 128 17.04 11.99 -5.14
C LEU A 128 17.21 13.46 -5.49
N VAL A 129 17.99 14.20 -4.71
CA VAL A 129 18.31 15.61 -4.95
C VAL A 129 19.76 15.73 -5.37
N ASN A 130 20.01 16.17 -6.60
CA ASN A 130 21.35 16.25 -7.17
C ASN A 130 22.17 14.94 -6.98
N GLY A 131 21.51 13.78 -7.03
CA GLY A 131 22.15 12.46 -6.82
C GLY A 131 22.23 11.98 -5.36
N THR A 132 21.77 12.77 -4.40
CA THR A 132 21.80 12.44 -2.96
C THR A 132 20.40 12.18 -2.42
N HIS A 133 20.21 11.11 -1.66
CA HIS A 133 18.89 10.75 -1.10
C HIS A 133 18.45 11.73 -0.01
N VAL A 134 17.36 12.46 -0.15
CA VAL A 134 16.80 13.36 0.87
C VAL A 134 15.37 12.95 1.17
N ARG A 135 15.04 12.83 2.46
CA ARG A 135 13.67 12.58 2.91
C ARG A 135 12.98 13.92 3.14
N PHE A 136 11.89 14.14 2.44
CA PHE A 136 11.05 15.32 2.59
C PHE A 136 9.73 14.98 3.25
N MET A 137 9.23 15.88 4.08
CA MET A 137 7.81 15.91 4.44
C MET A 137 7.05 16.68 3.37
N VAL A 138 5.94 16.14 2.88
CA VAL A 138 5.09 16.85 1.91
C VAL A 138 4.34 17.96 2.64
N ASP A 139 4.50 19.19 2.16
CA ASP A 139 3.89 20.38 2.77
C ASP A 139 3.31 21.30 1.69
N THR A 140 1.97 21.27 1.52
CA THR A 140 1.27 22.15 0.58
C THR A 140 1.22 23.61 1.02
N GLY A 141 1.57 23.91 2.29
CA GLY A 141 1.67 25.26 2.82
C GLY A 141 3.01 25.93 2.53
N ALA A 142 4.04 25.16 2.16
CA ALA A 142 5.33 25.69 1.76
C ALA A 142 5.30 26.16 0.30
N SER A 143 5.69 27.42 0.05
CA SER A 143 5.77 28.00 -1.29
C SER A 143 6.77 27.28 -2.19
N ASP A 144 7.87 26.83 -1.61
CA ASP A 144 9.04 26.28 -2.30
C ASP A 144 9.57 25.05 -1.56
N VAL A 145 10.47 24.30 -2.20
CA VAL A 145 11.16 23.20 -1.52
C VAL A 145 12.08 23.80 -0.47
N ALA A 146 11.85 23.49 0.80
CA ALA A 146 12.66 24.00 1.90
C ALA A 146 13.62 22.92 2.39
N LEU A 147 14.92 23.18 2.36
CA LEU A 147 15.95 22.29 2.89
C LEU A 147 16.30 22.64 4.32
N SER A 148 16.41 21.60 5.15
CA SER A 148 17.10 21.71 6.43
C SER A 148 18.57 22.06 6.20
N THR A 149 19.20 22.69 7.19
CA THR A 149 20.63 23.02 7.15
C THR A 149 21.48 21.76 6.94
N ALA A 150 21.12 20.66 7.62
CA ALA A 150 21.81 19.38 7.52
C ALA A 150 21.67 18.74 6.13
N ASP A 151 20.49 18.78 5.52
CA ASP A 151 20.30 18.25 4.17
C ASP A 151 20.99 19.09 3.11
N ALA A 152 20.99 20.42 3.25
CA ALA A 152 21.71 21.32 2.35
C ALA A 152 23.22 21.02 2.33
N GLU A 153 23.85 20.85 3.49
CA GLU A 153 25.26 20.44 3.58
C GLU A 153 25.49 19.07 2.94
N ARG A 154 24.58 18.13 3.21
CA ARG A 154 24.69 16.75 2.72
C ARG A 154 24.58 16.62 1.20
N ILE A 155 23.83 17.52 0.56
CA ILE A 155 23.79 17.61 -0.91
C ILE A 155 24.90 18.50 -1.50
N GLY A 156 25.85 18.95 -0.66
CA GLY A 156 27.05 19.67 -1.08
C GLY A 156 26.90 21.18 -1.22
N ILE A 157 25.90 21.79 -0.60
CA ILE A 157 25.74 23.26 -0.60
C ILE A 157 26.64 23.87 0.48
N ASP A 158 27.49 24.83 0.08
CA ASP A 158 28.30 25.61 1.00
C ASP A 158 27.47 26.72 1.66
N LEU A 159 27.03 26.45 2.89
CA LEU A 159 26.21 27.37 3.68
C LEU A 159 26.88 28.71 3.99
N SER A 160 28.22 28.76 4.00
CA SER A 160 28.95 29.99 4.32
C SER A 160 28.83 31.04 3.22
N THR A 161 28.54 30.60 1.99
CA THR A 161 28.38 31.45 0.81
C THR A 161 26.95 31.96 0.63
N LEU A 162 25.98 31.36 1.34
CA LEU A 162 24.57 31.66 1.19
C LEU A 162 24.18 33.00 1.82
N ARG A 163 23.31 33.73 1.11
CA ARG A 163 22.70 34.98 1.59
C ARG A 163 21.29 34.72 2.10
N TYR A 164 21.13 34.80 3.42
CA TYR A 164 19.87 34.56 4.11
C TYR A 164 19.03 35.84 4.18
N THR A 165 18.46 36.23 3.05
CA THR A 165 17.75 37.52 2.89
C THR A 165 16.24 37.36 2.74
N ILE A 166 15.72 36.13 2.58
CA ILE A 166 14.30 35.90 2.36
C ILE A 166 13.61 35.66 3.71
N PRO A 167 12.64 36.51 4.10
CA PRO A 167 11.88 36.29 5.33
C PRO A 167 10.76 35.28 5.09
N TYR A 168 10.69 34.26 5.95
CA TYR A 168 9.56 33.33 6.03
C TYR A 168 8.83 33.47 7.37
N ASN A 169 7.51 33.52 7.30
CA ASN A 169 6.66 33.52 8.48
C ASN A 169 6.42 32.07 8.92
N THR A 170 6.83 31.74 10.14
CA THR A 170 6.56 30.44 10.76
C THR A 170 5.76 30.60 12.05
N ALA A 171 5.29 29.48 12.59
CA ALA A 171 4.61 29.47 13.89
C ALA A 171 5.49 30.02 15.04
N ASN A 172 6.82 29.93 14.91
CA ASN A 172 7.77 30.42 15.91
C ASN A 172 8.30 31.84 15.61
N GLY A 173 7.70 32.54 14.64
CA GLY A 173 8.11 33.88 14.21
C GLY A 173 8.78 33.90 12.83
N VAL A 174 9.41 35.04 12.51
CA VAL A 174 10.06 35.25 11.21
C VAL A 174 11.45 34.60 11.22
N ILE A 175 11.69 33.70 10.27
CA ILE A 175 13.02 33.13 10.01
C ILE A 175 13.55 33.64 8.67
N HIS A 176 14.87 33.58 8.49
CA HIS A 176 15.50 33.97 7.23
C HIS A 176 16.04 32.74 6.51
N ALA A 177 15.82 32.69 5.21
CA ALA A 177 16.29 31.64 4.33
C ALA A 177 17.10 32.22 3.16
N ALA A 178 17.90 31.35 2.56
CA ALA A 178 18.65 31.65 1.35
C ALA A 178 18.02 30.92 0.16
N ALA A 179 17.73 31.65 -0.92
CA ALA A 179 17.28 31.04 -2.16
C ALA A 179 18.40 30.25 -2.83
N ILE A 180 18.04 29.09 -3.36
CA ILE A 180 18.89 28.21 -4.14
C ILE A 180 18.06 27.60 -5.27
N THR A 181 18.73 26.99 -6.24
CA THR A 181 18.07 26.20 -7.28
C THR A 181 18.67 24.80 -7.27
N LEU A 182 17.81 23.80 -7.14
CA LEU A 182 18.19 22.39 -7.21
C LEU A 182 18.22 21.97 -8.68
N LYS A 183 19.36 21.41 -9.12
CA LYS A 183 19.54 21.00 -10.52
C LYS A 183 18.55 19.91 -10.90
N GLU A 184 18.33 18.97 -9.99
CA GLU A 184 17.38 17.88 -10.20
C GLU A 184 16.80 17.39 -8.86
N VAL A 185 15.48 17.17 -8.86
CA VAL A 185 14.74 16.52 -7.77
C VAL A 185 13.95 15.37 -8.37
N LYS A 186 14.25 14.14 -7.95
CA LYS A 186 13.57 12.92 -8.38
C LYS A 186 12.76 12.33 -7.24
N VAL A 187 11.48 12.05 -7.45
CA VAL A 187 10.60 11.38 -6.48
C VAL A 187 9.89 10.24 -7.20
N GLY A 188 10.18 9.00 -6.84
CA GLY A 188 9.65 7.83 -7.55
C GLY A 188 9.95 7.89 -9.05
N GLY A 189 8.91 7.82 -9.88
CA GLY A 189 9.01 7.91 -11.34
C GLY A 189 9.05 9.35 -11.91
N ILE A 190 9.05 10.38 -11.05
CA ILE A 190 9.02 11.80 -11.44
C ILE A 190 10.42 12.41 -11.31
N ALA A 191 10.84 13.18 -12.32
CA ALA A 191 12.10 13.91 -12.31
C ALA A 191 11.90 15.34 -12.77
N LEU A 192 12.09 16.30 -11.87
CA LEU A 192 12.04 17.73 -12.18
C LEU A 192 13.45 18.33 -12.16
N ARG A 193 13.71 19.24 -13.09
CA ARG A 193 14.94 20.02 -13.17
C ARG A 193 14.69 21.47 -12.84
N ASP A 194 15.73 22.14 -12.36
CA ASP A 194 15.73 23.56 -12.03
C ASP A 194 14.56 23.89 -11.08
N VAL A 195 14.58 23.24 -9.92
CA VAL A 195 13.53 23.37 -8.89
C VAL A 195 13.96 24.45 -7.91
N ASP A 196 13.14 25.49 -7.79
CA ASP A 196 13.35 26.57 -6.81
C ASP A 196 13.25 26.01 -5.39
N ALA A 197 14.22 26.38 -4.56
CA ALA A 197 14.29 25.91 -3.19
C ALA A 197 14.89 26.98 -2.28
N SER A 198 14.79 26.75 -0.98
CA SER A 198 15.41 27.60 0.02
C SER A 198 16.10 26.78 1.09
N VAL A 199 17.13 27.36 1.71
CA VAL A 199 17.80 26.80 2.88
C VAL A 199 17.52 27.72 4.06
N SER A 200 16.88 27.19 5.10
CA SER A 200 16.64 27.97 6.32
C SER A 200 17.86 28.03 7.23
N ARG A 201 18.09 29.17 7.89
CA ARG A 201 19.05 29.29 9.00
C ARG A 201 18.32 28.99 10.32
N GLY A 202 18.16 27.70 10.62
CA GLY A 202 17.44 27.21 11.80
C GLY A 202 15.92 27.18 11.66
N GLY A 203 15.24 26.62 12.65
CA GLY A 203 13.77 26.54 12.70
C GLY A 203 13.14 25.45 11.82
N LEU A 204 13.94 24.69 11.07
CA LEU A 204 13.46 23.59 10.23
C LEU A 204 14.25 22.31 10.53
N ASP A 205 13.62 21.37 11.23
CA ASP A 205 14.23 20.09 11.62
C ASP A 205 14.29 19.07 10.47
N ARG A 206 13.43 19.23 9.48
CA ARG A 206 13.27 18.29 8.35
C ARG A 206 12.96 19.04 7.07
N SER A 207 13.48 18.58 5.94
CA SER A 207 13.22 19.21 4.65
C SER A 207 11.75 19.06 4.23
N LEU A 208 11.20 20.06 3.53
CA LEU A 208 9.81 20.14 3.09
C LEU A 208 9.73 20.11 1.56
N LEU A 209 8.83 19.30 1.03
CA LEU A 209 8.50 19.27 -0.40
C LEU A 209 7.30 20.21 -0.65
N GLY A 210 7.60 21.43 -1.07
CA GLY A 210 6.61 22.49 -1.26
C GLY A 210 6.12 22.69 -2.69
N MET A 211 5.42 23.79 -2.91
CA MET A 211 4.67 24.08 -4.13
C MET A 211 5.55 24.33 -5.38
N SER A 212 6.79 24.77 -5.24
CA SER A 212 7.75 24.82 -6.37
C SER A 212 8.00 23.46 -7.05
N PHE A 213 7.80 22.35 -6.32
CA PHE A 213 7.80 20.99 -6.87
C PHE A 213 6.36 20.52 -7.14
N LEU A 214 5.50 20.56 -6.11
CA LEU A 214 4.14 20.00 -6.19
C LEU A 214 3.26 20.70 -7.23
N GLY A 215 3.42 22.00 -7.41
CA GLY A 215 2.68 22.81 -8.38
C GLY A 215 3.09 22.60 -9.83
N ARG A 216 4.20 21.88 -10.08
CA ARG A 216 4.65 21.48 -11.43
C ARG A 216 4.09 20.13 -11.86
N LEU A 217 3.34 19.47 -10.99
CA LEU A 217 2.72 18.17 -11.25
C LEU A 217 1.34 18.37 -11.89
N ASP A 218 0.95 17.44 -12.75
CA ASP A 218 -0.41 17.37 -13.32
C ASP A 218 -1.47 17.16 -12.23
N SER A 219 -1.15 16.37 -11.21
CA SER A 219 -2.04 16.15 -10.07
C SER A 219 -1.29 15.62 -8.84
N PHE A 220 -1.76 16.02 -7.65
CA PHE A 220 -1.48 15.33 -6.40
C PHE A 220 -2.80 14.97 -5.71
N GLU A 221 -3.01 13.70 -5.40
CA GLU A 221 -4.28 13.20 -4.86
C GLU A 221 -4.07 12.36 -3.61
N VAL A 222 -4.79 12.70 -2.54
CA VAL A 222 -4.80 11.92 -1.29
C VAL A 222 -5.96 10.92 -1.32
N ARG A 223 -5.65 9.63 -1.28
CA ARG A 223 -6.61 8.52 -1.17
C ARG A 223 -6.31 7.69 0.09
N GLY A 224 -7.02 8.01 1.18
CA GLY A 224 -6.81 7.37 2.48
C GLY A 224 -5.38 7.59 3.00
N GLU A 225 -4.63 6.50 3.11
CA GLU A 225 -3.24 6.47 3.61
C GLU A 225 -2.18 6.65 2.50
N ARG A 226 -2.60 6.91 1.26
CA ARG A 226 -1.70 7.10 0.12
C ARG A 226 -1.85 8.49 -0.49
N LEU A 227 -0.74 9.09 -0.85
CA LEU A 227 -0.65 10.28 -1.69
C LEU A 227 -0.07 9.86 -3.05
N MET A 228 -0.82 10.12 -4.11
CA MET A 228 -0.42 9.86 -5.48
C MET A 228 0.02 11.17 -6.13
N LEU A 229 1.21 11.18 -6.71
CA LEU A 229 1.78 12.28 -7.49
C LEU A 229 1.84 11.86 -8.96
N ARG A 230 1.47 12.76 -9.87
CA ARG A 230 1.55 12.53 -11.33
C ARG A 230 2.13 13.75 -12.03
N TYR A 231 3.16 13.55 -12.85
CA TYR A 231 3.82 14.54 -13.69
C TYR A 231 3.39 14.42 -15.15
#